data_AF-A0A6I3FET5-F1
#
_entry.id   AF-A0A6I3FET5-F1
#
_cell.length_a   1.000
_cell.length_b   1.000
_cell.length_c   1.000
_cell.angle_alpha   90.00
_cell.angle_beta   90.00
_cell.angle_gamma   90.00
#
_symmetry.space_group_name_H-M   'P 1'
#
loop_
_entity.id
_entity.type
_entity.pdbx_description
1 polymer ?
#
loop_
_entity_poly.entity_id
_entity_poly.type
_entity_poly.pdbx_seq_one_letter_code
_entity_poly.pdbx_strand_id
1 'polypeptide(L)' 'MARLQLALNVSNIDEAVEFYSKLFATEPLKRKPGYANFAIANPPLKLVLFEGAEGGTINHLGVETDNAAEVEAAEARLTG' A
#
# COMPACT_ATOMS: atom_id res chain seq x y z
N MET A 1 9.69 -11.50 -4.29
CA MET A 1 9.25 -11.07 -5.63
C MET A 1 8.62 -9.70 -5.49
N ALA A 2 8.94 -8.77 -6.38
CA ALA A 2 8.40 -7.43 -6.32
C ALA A 2 6.86 -7.41 -6.44
N ARG A 3 6.22 -6.49 -5.73
CA ARG A 3 4.76 -6.31 -5.76
C ARG A 3 4.37 -4.85 -5.92
N LEU A 4 3.20 -4.61 -6.50
CA LEU A 4 2.63 -3.26 -6.57
C LEU A 4 2.35 -2.75 -5.16
N GLN A 5 2.70 -1.50 -4.90
CA GLN A 5 2.18 -0.72 -3.80
C GLN A 5 1.09 0.23 -4.32
N LEU A 6 -0.09 0.13 -3.73
CA LEU A 6 -1.20 1.05 -3.95
C LEU A 6 -1.47 1.81 -2.66
N ALA A 7 -1.19 3.11 -2.66
CA ALA A 7 -1.54 3.99 -1.56
C ALA A 7 -2.80 4.80 -1.90
N LEU A 8 -3.79 4.76 -1.02
CA LEU A 8 -5.07 5.46 -1.18
C LEU A 8 -5.30 6.44 -0.04
N ASN A 9 -5.89 7.59 -0.37
CA ASN A 9 -6.52 8.44 0.63
C ASN A 9 -7.92 7.91 0.94
N VAL A 10 -8.28 7.88 2.21
CA VAL A 10 -9.60 7.45 2.69
C VAL A 10 -10.17 8.52 3.62
N SER A 11 -11.48 8.69 3.60
CA SER A 11 -12.16 9.66 4.45
C SER A 11 -12.36 9.17 5.88
N ASN A 12 -12.38 7.85 6.08
CA ASN A 12 -12.49 7.19 7.36
C ASN A 12 -11.62 5.93 7.35
N ILE A 13 -10.60 5.89 8.22
CA ILE A 13 -9.65 4.77 8.25
C ILE A 13 -10.28 3.48 8.79
N ASP A 14 -11.22 3.58 9.72
CA ASP A 14 -11.85 2.42 10.35
C ASP A 14 -12.78 1.71 9.38
N GLU A 15 -13.61 2.47 8.65
CA GLU A 15 -14.47 1.94 7.59
C GLU A 15 -13.67 1.33 6.45
N ALA A 16 -12.57 1.99 6.04
CA ALA A 16 -11.72 1.50 4.98
C ALA A 16 -11.00 0.20 5.38
N VAL A 17 -10.49 0.12 6.62
CA VAL A 17 -9.89 -1.12 7.15
C VAL A 17 -10.92 -2.24 7.14
N GLU A 18 -12.14 -2.02 7.62
CA GLU A 18 -13.19 -3.04 7.59
C GLU A 18 -13.49 -3.52 6.16
N PHE A 19 -13.63 -2.58 5.22
CA PHE A 19 -13.88 -2.89 3.81
C PHE A 19 -12.76 -3.74 3.20
N TYR A 20 -11.50 -3.31 3.34
CA TYR A 20 -10.37 -4.00 2.73
C TYR A 20 -10.03 -5.31 3.44
N SER A 21 -10.26 -5.43 4.75
CA SER A 21 -10.16 -6.71 5.46
C SER A 21 -11.12 -7.75 4.90
N LYS A 22 -12.37 -7.34 4.62
CA LYS A 22 -13.37 -8.22 3.98
C LYS A 22 -13.00 -8.56 2.53
N LEU A 23 -12.62 -7.55 1.74
CA LEU A 23 -12.30 -7.72 0.32
C LEU A 23 -11.14 -8.71 0.09
N PHE A 24 -10.10 -8.63 0.92
CA PHE A 24 -8.90 -9.46 0.78
C PHE A 24 -8.83 -10.62 1.78
N ALA A 25 -9.88 -10.80 2.60
CA ALA A 25 -9.96 -11.82 3.65
C ALA A 25 -8.69 -11.87 4.53
N THR A 26 -8.14 -10.69 4.88
CA THR A 26 -6.89 -10.57 5.65
C THR A 26 -6.88 -9.28 6.45
N GLU A 27 -6.33 -9.31 7.66
CA GLU A 27 -6.24 -8.12 8.52
C GLU A 27 -5.07 -7.21 8.13
N PRO A 28 -5.07 -5.92 8.54
CA PRO A 28 -3.94 -5.03 8.34
C PRO A 28 -2.68 -5.61 8.98
N LEU A 29 -1.58 -5.59 8.24
CA LEU A 29 -0.25 -5.91 8.78
C LEU A 29 0.19 -4.86 9.80
N LYS A 30 -0.23 -3.60 9.63
CA LYS A 30 0.12 -2.49 10.54
C LYS A 30 -1.00 -1.47 10.59
N ARG A 31 -1.29 -0.97 11.79
CA ARG A 31 -2.27 0.09 12.04
C ARG A 31 -1.70 1.17 12.96
N LYS A 32 -2.04 2.42 12.69
CA LYS A 32 -1.72 3.63 13.46
C LYS A 32 -2.89 4.64 13.30
N PRO A 33 -3.00 5.68 14.13
CA PRO A 33 -3.95 6.75 13.89
C PRO A 33 -3.81 7.31 12.47
N GLY A 34 -4.92 7.34 11.72
CA GLY A 34 -4.98 7.81 10.33
C GLY A 34 -4.20 6.96 9.31
N TYR A 35 -3.77 5.75 9.66
CA TYR A 35 -2.93 4.94 8.78
C TYR A 35 -3.12 3.43 8.96
N ALA A 36 -3.19 2.69 7.85
CA ALA A 36 -3.09 1.24 7.86
C ALA A 36 -2.35 0.72 6.63
N ASN A 37 -1.72 -0.46 6.74
CA ASN A 37 -1.27 -1.19 5.55
C ASN A 37 -1.57 -2.69 5.65
N PHE A 38 -1.74 -3.30 4.48
CA PHE A 38 -1.98 -4.73 4.30
C PHE A 38 -0.85 -5.32 3.45
N ALA A 39 -0.50 -6.57 3.75
CA ALA A 39 0.35 -7.38 2.90
C ALA A 39 -0.51 -8.52 2.33
N ILE A 40 -0.99 -8.34 1.10
CA ILE A 40 -1.87 -9.28 0.42
C ILE A 40 -1.01 -10.22 -0.41
N ALA A 41 -1.20 -11.53 -0.22
CA ALA A 41 -0.40 -12.55 -0.89
C ALA A 41 -0.89 -12.85 -2.32
N ASN A 42 -2.21 -12.88 -2.53
CA ASN A 42 -2.80 -13.17 -3.83
C ASN A 42 -4.06 -12.30 -4.06
N PRO A 43 -4.03 -11.32 -4.98
CA PRO A 43 -2.87 -10.92 -5.78
C PRO A 43 -1.75 -10.30 -4.90
N PRO A 44 -0.47 -10.44 -5.28
CA PRO A 44 0.62 -9.79 -4.56
C PRO A 44 0.44 -8.26 -4.55
N LEU A 45 0.09 -7.70 -3.39
CA LEU A 45 -0.23 -6.28 -3.25
C LEU A 45 0.18 -5.76 -1.87
N LYS A 46 0.84 -4.61 -1.86
CA LYS A 46 1.02 -3.76 -0.69
C LYS A 46 -0.04 -2.66 -0.73
N LEU A 47 -1.13 -2.83 0.03
CA LEU A 47 -2.16 -1.79 0.14
C LEU A 47 -1.82 -0.88 1.32
N VAL A 48 -1.84 0.43 1.10
CA VAL A 48 -1.60 1.44 2.14
C VAL A 48 -2.76 2.43 2.15
N LEU A 49 -3.30 2.71 3.33
CA LEU A 49 -4.42 3.62 3.53
C LEU A 49 -3.97 4.80 4.38
N PHE A 50 -4.25 6.01 3.92
CA PHE A 50 -4.01 7.25 4.63
C PHE A 50 -5.34 7.97 4.84
N GLU A 51 -5.66 8.29 6.08
CA GLU A 51 -6.84 9.11 6.36
C GLU A 51 -6.57 10.57 5.99
N GLY A 52 -7.50 11.19 5.27
CA GLY A 52 -7.38 12.56 4.80
C GLY A 52 -8.73 13.21 4.55
N ALA A 53 -8.71 14.52 4.25
CA ALA A 53 -9.93 15.31 4.06
C ALA A 53 -10.77 14.86 2.85
N GLU A 54 -10.12 14.32 1.81
CA GLU A 54 -10.78 13.78 0.62
C GLU A 54 -10.41 12.31 0.45
N GLY A 55 -11.41 11.43 0.59
CA GLY A 55 -11.26 9.99 0.42
C GLY A 55 -11.49 9.52 -1.03
N GLY A 56 -11.02 8.32 -1.35
CA GLY A 56 -11.26 7.66 -2.64
C GLY A 56 -10.28 8.05 -3.75
N THR A 57 -9.24 8.83 -3.44
CA THR A 57 -8.20 9.22 -4.39
C THR A 57 -6.95 8.36 -4.26
N ILE A 58 -6.21 8.19 -5.37
CA ILE A 58 -4.87 7.63 -5.31
C ILE A 58 -3.96 8.64 -4.63
N ASN A 59 -3.23 8.21 -3.61
CA ASN A 59 -2.20 9.01 -2.96
C ASN A 59 -0.88 8.90 -3.73
N HIS A 60 -0.36 7.68 -3.89
CA HIS A 60 0.80 7.38 -4.72
C HIS A 60 0.87 5.90 -5.08
N LEU A 61 1.79 5.57 -5.99
CA LEU A 61 2.09 4.20 -6.42
C LEU A 61 3.55 3.86 -6.08
N GLY A 62 3.86 2.58 -6.00
CA GLY A 62 5.22 2.11 -5.83
C GLY A 62 5.41 0.66 -6.25
N VAL A 63 6.65 0.22 -6.24
CA VAL A 63 7.03 -1.19 -6.42
C VAL A 63 7.83 -1.58 -5.19
N GLU A 64 7.27 -2.44 -4.33
CA GLU A 64 7.98 -2.97 -3.16
C GLU A 64 8.89 -4.10 -3.62
N THR A 65 10.20 -3.97 -3.38
CA THR A 65 11.25 -4.91 -3.76
C THR A 65 11.70 -5.75 -2.55
N ASP A 66 12.41 -6.85 -2.80
CA ASP A 66 12.85 -7.74 -1.72
C ASP A 66 14.05 -7.17 -0.94
N ASN A 67 14.86 -6.32 -1.58
CA ASN A 67 16.08 -5.77 -1.01
C ASN A 67 16.46 -4.41 -1.62
N ALA A 68 17.44 -3.74 -0.99
CA ALA A 68 17.92 -2.42 -1.40
C ALA A 68 18.67 -2.43 -2.74
N ALA A 69 19.40 -3.51 -3.07
CA ALA A 69 20.15 -3.59 -4.33
C ALA A 69 19.23 -3.54 -5.56
N GLU A 70 18.01 -4.08 -5.46
CA GLU A 70 16.98 -3.94 -6.50
C GLU A 70 16.52 -2.49 -6.70
N VAL A 71 16.48 -1.69 -5.62
CA VAL A 71 16.15 -0.25 -5.69
C VAL A 71 17.28 0.51 -6.36
N GLU A 72 18.53 0.28 -5.96
CA GLU A 72 19.72 0.90 -6.56
C GLU A 72 19.81 0.60 -8.06
N ALA A 73 19.55 -0.65 -8.46
CA ALA A 73 19.52 -1.04 -9.86
C ALA A 73 18.38 -0.35 -10.64
N ALA A 74 17.21 -0.16 -10.02
CA ALA A 74 16.10 0.57 -10.62
C ALA A 74 16.43 2.06 -10.79
N GLU A 75 17.04 2.69 -9.78
CA GLU A 75 17.49 4.08 -9.82
C GLU A 75 18.50 4.30 -10.95
N ALA A 76 19.55 3.49 -11.01
CA ALA A 76 20.57 3.57 -12.05
C ALA A 76 19.98 3.46 -13.47
N ARG A 77 18.93 2.63 -13.66
CA ARG A 77 18.21 2.50 -14.94
C ARG A 77 17.31 3.69 -15.26
N LEU A 78 16.76 4.38 -14.25
CA LEU A 78 15.87 5.53 -14.45
C LEU A 78 16.63 6.82 -14.73
N THR A 79 17.86 6.93 -14.23
CA THR A 79 18.69 8.15 -14.36
C THR A 79 19.75 8.07 -15.46
N GLY A 80 20.00 6.88 -16.00
CA GLY A 80 20.89 6.65 -17.15
C GLY A 80 20.18 6.82 -18.48
#